data_AF-A0A536HQL9-F1
#
_entry.id   AF-A0A536HQL9-F1
#
_cell.length_a   1.000
_cell.length_b   1.000
_cell.length_c   1.000
_cell.angle_alpha   90.00
_cell.angle_beta   90.00
_cell.angle_gamma   90.00
#
_symmetry.space_group_name_H-M   'P 1'
#
loop_
_entity.id
_entity.type
_entity.pdbx_description
1 polymer ?
#
loop_
_entity_poly.entity_id
_entity_poly.type
_entity_poly.pdbx_seq_one_letter_code
_entity_poly.pdbx_strand_id
1 'polypeptide(L)'
;MRVAFVASSVPRRCGIATFTADLAAAVKSADPLVRIFAAAINEPGAARAYGPDVRWRIQQEEASTYRDAAMAISASNVDIVNLQHEFGLYGMWHDGTYDDHLRVFLENCTKPVVTTLHTVAPKPEPWALETVRFASEHSEQIVVMGTTAARLLRDVYGVSRPPVVIEHGMPAIEPRGRHRLKRQLGVEDRPIVSTFGLVDPRKGLEYVIEAMPEIVARHPRALYLVVGQTHPELQKREGEAYRNSLIASSARLGLRDHVKFVNQYLTQREVVDYLLATDVYVTPYLDPNQITSGTLAYALGAGKAIVSTPYLHAQEVLDHGRGILVPFRDAAAVASAVNSVLGDSARKRELEIRAYEYGREMAWPAIGRRVLALMRDVLDHPVAAQEELLEEPTPIA
;
A
#
# COMPACT_ATOMS: atom_id res chain seq x y z
N MET A 1 -26.44 1.50 6.46
CA MET A 1 -25.52 0.70 5.65
C MET A 1 -24.62 -0.14 6.56
N ARG A 2 -24.46 -1.43 6.22
CA ARG A 2 -23.65 -2.43 6.90
C ARG A 2 -22.65 -2.98 5.90
N VAL A 3 -21.36 -2.85 6.18
CA VAL A 3 -20.27 -3.19 5.25
C VAL A 3 -19.47 -4.36 5.81
N ALA A 4 -19.23 -5.39 4.99
CA ALA A 4 -18.26 -6.44 5.29
C ALA A 4 -16.94 -6.14 4.56
N PHE A 5 -15.86 -5.93 5.30
CA PHE A 5 -14.51 -5.87 4.74
C PHE A 5 -13.92 -7.28 4.65
N VAL A 6 -13.49 -7.68 3.46
CA VAL A 6 -12.88 -9.01 3.21
C VAL A 6 -11.41 -8.79 2.86
N ALA A 7 -10.53 -9.18 3.77
CA ALA A 7 -9.09 -8.92 3.68
C ALA A 7 -8.32 -9.68 4.77
N SER A 8 -6.99 -9.51 4.80
CA SER A 8 -6.25 -9.70 6.06
C SER A 8 -6.67 -8.65 7.10
N SER A 9 -6.62 -9.01 8.40
CA SER A 9 -7.08 -8.14 9.50
C SER A 9 -6.07 -8.06 10.65
N VAL A 10 -6.05 -6.93 11.35
CA VAL A 10 -5.30 -6.79 12.62
C VAL A 10 -5.78 -7.87 13.60
N PRO A 11 -4.89 -8.57 14.34
CA PRO A 11 -3.51 -8.21 14.66
C PRO A 11 -2.43 -8.72 13.67
N ARG A 12 -2.78 -9.23 12.48
CA ARG A 12 -1.76 -9.55 11.46
C ARG A 12 -0.97 -8.29 11.11
N ARG A 13 0.35 -8.36 11.23
CA ARG A 13 1.27 -7.24 10.93
C ARG A 13 1.65 -7.26 9.46
N CYS A 14 0.74 -6.82 8.59
CA CYS A 14 1.01 -6.64 7.16
C CYS A 14 0.35 -5.35 6.64
N GLY A 15 0.79 -4.89 5.46
CA GLY A 15 0.31 -3.63 4.87
C GLY A 15 -1.19 -3.63 4.60
N ILE A 16 -1.75 -4.74 4.08
CA ILE A 16 -3.18 -4.85 3.76
C ILE A 16 -4.05 -4.84 5.01
N ALA A 17 -3.63 -5.50 6.10
CA ALA A 17 -4.36 -5.48 7.36
C ALA A 17 -4.42 -4.06 7.95
N THR A 18 -3.31 -3.32 7.91
CA THR A 18 -3.27 -1.91 8.35
C THR A 18 -4.12 -1.02 7.45
N PHE A 19 -3.99 -1.15 6.12
CA PHE A 19 -4.80 -0.40 5.15
C PHE A 19 -6.29 -0.61 5.38
N THR A 20 -6.72 -1.88 5.52
CA THR A 20 -8.13 -2.25 5.69
C THR A 20 -8.68 -1.68 7.00
N ALA A 21 -7.92 -1.77 8.09
CA ALA A 21 -8.33 -1.23 9.39
C ALA A 21 -8.47 0.30 9.35
N ASP A 22 -7.50 1.00 8.75
CA ASP A 22 -7.54 2.46 8.61
C ASP A 22 -8.70 2.90 7.69
N LEU A 23 -8.91 2.22 6.56
CA LEU A 23 -10.02 2.51 5.65
C LEU A 23 -11.38 2.29 6.32
N ALA A 24 -11.55 1.18 7.04
CA ALA A 24 -12.75 0.91 7.82
C ALA A 24 -13.01 2.01 8.85
N ALA A 25 -11.98 2.40 9.63
CA ALA A 25 -12.10 3.49 10.59
C ALA A 25 -12.46 4.82 9.91
N ALA A 26 -11.91 5.09 8.73
CA ALA A 26 -12.20 6.29 7.94
C ALA A 26 -13.64 6.33 7.43
N VAL A 27 -14.15 5.20 6.90
CA VAL A 27 -15.55 5.07 6.48
C VAL A 27 -16.50 5.29 7.66
N LYS A 28 -16.21 4.67 8.81
CA LYS A 28 -16.99 4.86 10.05
C LYS A 28 -16.94 6.29 10.58
N SER A 29 -15.81 6.98 10.39
CA SER A 29 -15.67 8.39 10.77
C SER A 29 -16.44 9.32 9.83
N ALA A 30 -16.60 8.94 8.55
CA ALA A 30 -17.40 9.69 7.58
C ALA A 30 -18.91 9.59 7.84
N ASP A 31 -19.39 8.46 8.36
CA ASP A 31 -20.75 8.30 8.88
C ASP A 31 -20.79 7.31 10.06
N PRO A 32 -20.99 7.81 11.31
CA PRO A 32 -21.06 6.96 12.51
C PRO A 32 -22.19 5.93 12.52
N LEU A 33 -23.21 6.07 11.65
CA LEU A 33 -24.30 5.10 11.52
C LEU A 33 -23.90 3.86 10.72
N VAL A 34 -22.80 3.91 9.96
CA VAL A 34 -22.27 2.77 9.24
C VAL A 34 -21.79 1.71 10.22
N ARG A 35 -22.26 0.47 10.04
CA ARG A 35 -21.77 -0.69 10.79
C ARG A 35 -20.75 -1.43 9.94
N ILE A 36 -19.62 -1.78 10.55
CA ILE A 36 -18.51 -2.43 9.89
C ILE A 36 -18.31 -3.81 10.51
N PHE A 37 -18.17 -4.80 9.64
CA PHE A 37 -17.80 -6.17 9.98
C PHE A 37 -16.58 -6.57 9.15
N ALA A 38 -15.83 -7.55 9.62
CA ALA A 38 -14.68 -8.09 8.91
C ALA A 38 -14.80 -9.60 8.69
N ALA A 39 -14.38 -10.03 7.50
CA ALA A 39 -14.04 -11.39 7.15
C ALA A 39 -12.51 -11.48 7.04
N ALA A 40 -11.89 -12.02 8.08
CA ALA A 40 -10.44 -12.02 8.22
C ALA A 40 -9.80 -13.24 7.54
N ILE A 41 -8.91 -13.00 6.58
CA ILE A 41 -8.09 -14.02 5.93
C ILE A 41 -6.85 -14.28 6.79
N ASN A 42 -6.81 -15.48 7.37
CA ASN A 42 -5.72 -15.97 8.21
C ASN A 42 -4.60 -16.54 7.36
N GLU A 43 -3.36 -16.22 7.72
CA GLU A 43 -2.22 -16.91 7.15
C GLU A 43 -2.19 -18.38 7.59
N PRO A 44 -1.58 -19.27 6.79
CA PRO A 44 -1.52 -20.70 7.07
C PRO A 44 -1.07 -21.02 8.49
N GLY A 45 -1.79 -21.93 9.15
CA GLY A 45 -1.50 -22.38 10.52
C GLY A 45 -1.63 -21.31 11.63
N ALA A 46 -2.19 -20.12 11.36
CA ALA A 46 -2.31 -19.07 12.35
C ALA A 46 -3.69 -19.03 13.04
N ALA A 47 -3.70 -19.15 14.36
CA ALA A 47 -4.84 -18.79 15.19
C ALA A 47 -4.65 -17.35 15.73
N ARG A 48 -5.49 -16.41 15.30
CA ARG A 48 -5.43 -15.00 15.73
C ARG A 48 -6.61 -14.65 16.64
N ALA A 49 -6.30 -13.94 17.72
CA ALA A 49 -7.31 -13.35 18.61
C ALA A 49 -7.83 -12.05 17.99
N TYR A 50 -9.00 -12.12 17.37
CA TYR A 50 -9.68 -10.96 16.77
C TYR A 50 -10.69 -10.32 17.73
N GLY A 51 -10.96 -9.03 17.51
CA GLY A 51 -12.05 -8.33 18.17
C GLY A 51 -13.44 -8.74 17.66
N PRO A 52 -14.52 -8.27 18.30
CA PRO A 52 -15.90 -8.67 18.00
C PRO A 52 -16.40 -8.24 16.60
N ASP A 53 -15.70 -7.31 15.94
CA ASP A 53 -16.03 -6.86 14.60
C ASP A 53 -15.66 -7.89 13.52
N VAL A 54 -14.75 -8.83 13.81
CA VAL A 54 -14.43 -9.95 12.92
C VAL A 54 -15.47 -11.05 13.10
N ARG A 55 -16.36 -11.19 12.11
CA ARG A 55 -17.47 -12.16 12.14
C ARG A 55 -17.19 -13.43 11.36
N TRP A 56 -16.33 -13.35 10.35
CA TRP A 56 -15.95 -14.50 9.52
C TRP A 56 -14.44 -14.66 9.52
N ARG A 57 -13.99 -15.91 9.45
CA ARG A 57 -12.57 -16.27 9.38
C ARG A 57 -12.39 -17.18 8.17
N ILE A 58 -11.49 -16.78 7.29
CA ILE A 58 -11.15 -17.48 6.07
C ILE A 58 -9.73 -18.04 6.28
N GLN A 59 -9.51 -19.31 5.97
CA GLN A 59 -8.17 -19.88 5.97
C GLN A 59 -7.60 -19.71 4.57
N GLN A 60 -6.47 -19.01 4.48
CA GLN A 60 -5.90 -18.64 3.18
C GLN A 60 -5.60 -19.85 2.29
N GLU A 61 -5.30 -21.01 2.89
CA GLU A 61 -4.95 -22.25 2.20
C GLU A 61 -6.15 -23.10 1.75
N GLU A 62 -7.38 -22.75 2.15
CA GLU A 62 -8.57 -23.60 1.99
C GLU A 62 -9.69 -22.90 1.23
N ALA A 63 -9.84 -23.20 -0.07
CA ALA A 63 -10.88 -22.65 -0.94
C ALA A 63 -12.31 -22.78 -0.37
N SER A 64 -12.59 -23.89 0.33
CA SER A 64 -13.88 -24.13 0.99
C SER A 64 -14.24 -23.04 2.00
N THR A 65 -13.26 -22.49 2.72
CA THR A 65 -13.52 -21.45 3.72
C THR A 65 -13.84 -20.10 3.10
N TYR A 66 -13.39 -19.82 1.87
CA TYR A 66 -13.81 -18.64 1.11
C TYR A 66 -15.27 -18.78 0.68
N ARG A 67 -15.66 -19.97 0.19
CA ARG A 67 -17.04 -20.29 -0.16
C ARG A 67 -17.97 -20.12 1.06
N ASP A 68 -17.61 -20.72 2.18
CA ASP A 68 -18.40 -20.67 3.41
C ASP A 68 -18.57 -19.23 3.91
N ALA A 69 -17.49 -18.43 3.87
CA ALA A 69 -17.55 -17.02 4.23
C ALA A 69 -18.44 -16.21 3.27
N ALA A 70 -18.32 -16.43 1.95
CA ALA A 70 -19.15 -15.75 0.95
C ALA A 70 -20.64 -16.06 1.12
N MET A 71 -20.98 -17.34 1.36
CA MET A 71 -22.36 -17.77 1.64
C MET A 71 -22.88 -17.20 2.97
N ALA A 72 -22.05 -17.19 4.02
CA ALA A 72 -22.42 -16.65 5.33
C ALA A 72 -22.61 -15.12 5.30
N ILE A 73 -21.78 -14.39 4.53
CA ILE A 73 -21.95 -12.95 4.29
C ILE A 73 -23.25 -12.71 3.51
N SER A 74 -23.51 -13.50 2.47
CA SER A 74 -24.73 -13.46 1.66
C SER A 74 -26.00 -13.64 2.49
N ALA A 75 -26.01 -14.60 3.41
CA ALA A 75 -27.14 -14.86 4.30
C ALA A 75 -27.29 -13.83 5.44
N SER A 76 -26.33 -12.91 5.60
CA SER A 76 -26.35 -11.91 6.67
C SER A 76 -27.08 -10.62 6.28
N ASN A 77 -27.21 -9.71 7.25
CA ASN A 77 -27.76 -8.38 7.03
C ASN A 77 -26.74 -7.35 6.49
N VAL A 78 -25.56 -7.81 6.04
CA VAL A 78 -24.62 -6.98 5.28
C VAL A 78 -25.30 -6.47 4.01
N ASP A 79 -25.10 -5.19 3.73
CA ASP A 79 -25.66 -4.53 2.54
C ASP A 79 -24.65 -4.61 1.38
N ILE A 80 -23.34 -4.45 1.65
CA ILE A 80 -22.27 -4.41 0.63
C ILE A 80 -20.96 -5.01 1.16
N VAL A 81 -20.17 -5.61 0.26
CA VAL A 81 -18.82 -6.13 0.52
C VAL A 81 -17.77 -5.16 -0.01
N ASN A 82 -16.79 -4.85 0.84
CA ASN A 82 -15.57 -4.13 0.46
C ASN A 82 -14.39 -5.10 0.49
N LEU A 83 -13.95 -5.56 -0.68
CA LEU A 83 -12.91 -6.58 -0.82
C LEU A 83 -11.55 -5.93 -1.09
N GLN A 84 -10.51 -6.35 -0.36
CA GLN A 84 -9.15 -5.83 -0.51
C GLN A 84 -8.26 -6.90 -1.13
N HIS A 85 -8.08 -6.84 -2.45
CA HIS A 85 -7.40 -7.87 -3.20
C HIS A 85 -5.88 -7.65 -3.25
N GLU A 86 -5.15 -8.68 -2.83
CA GLU A 86 -3.73 -8.87 -3.06
C GLU A 86 -3.52 -10.37 -3.33
N PHE A 87 -2.70 -10.74 -4.32
CA PHE A 87 -2.61 -12.12 -4.80
C PHE A 87 -2.20 -13.12 -3.71
N GLY A 88 -1.33 -12.69 -2.79
CA GLY A 88 -0.92 -13.47 -1.63
C GLY A 88 -1.98 -13.58 -0.53
N LEU A 89 -3.19 -13.06 -0.72
CA LEU A 89 -4.35 -13.28 0.16
C LEU A 89 -5.43 -14.17 -0.47
N TYR A 90 -5.42 -14.40 -1.78
CA TYR A 90 -6.52 -15.06 -2.49
C TYR A 90 -6.06 -16.17 -3.43
N GLY A 91 -4.87 -16.71 -3.22
CA GLY A 91 -4.54 -17.95 -3.88
C GLY A 91 -3.26 -18.59 -3.41
N MET A 92 -3.12 -19.83 -3.84
CA MET A 92 -2.06 -20.74 -3.43
C MET A 92 -1.46 -21.39 -4.67
N TRP A 93 -0.16 -21.59 -4.66
CA TRP A 93 0.50 -22.39 -5.68
C TRP A 93 0.41 -23.87 -5.30
N HIS A 94 -0.17 -24.68 -6.18
CA HIS A 94 -0.23 -26.13 -6.06
C HIS A 94 0.23 -26.76 -7.36
N ASP A 95 1.32 -27.53 -7.32
CA ASP A 95 1.84 -28.29 -8.46
C ASP A 95 1.97 -27.50 -9.78
N GLY A 96 2.42 -26.24 -9.68
CA GLY A 96 2.60 -25.35 -10.84
C GLY A 96 1.33 -24.66 -11.34
N THR A 97 0.18 -24.90 -10.69
CA THR A 97 -1.08 -24.20 -10.92
C THR A 97 -1.37 -23.22 -9.79
N TYR A 98 -1.98 -22.08 -10.12
CA TYR A 98 -2.46 -21.12 -9.13
C TYR A 98 -3.93 -21.40 -8.83
N ASP A 99 -4.22 -21.79 -7.60
CA ASP A 99 -5.58 -21.98 -7.11
C ASP A 99 -6.14 -20.63 -6.67
N ASP A 100 -7.06 -20.08 -7.47
CA ASP A 100 -7.64 -18.75 -7.30
C ASP A 100 -8.87 -18.79 -6.38
N HIS A 101 -8.65 -18.53 -5.10
CA HIS A 101 -9.70 -18.50 -4.08
C HIS A 101 -10.55 -17.22 -4.14
N LEU A 102 -10.11 -16.17 -4.85
CA LEU A 102 -10.94 -14.99 -5.10
C LEU A 102 -12.16 -15.38 -5.93
N ARG A 103 -11.93 -16.19 -6.97
CA ARG A 103 -13.01 -16.71 -7.83
C ARG A 103 -14.06 -17.44 -7.00
N VAL A 104 -13.64 -18.34 -6.13
CA VAL A 104 -14.53 -19.10 -5.24
C VAL A 104 -15.35 -18.17 -4.35
N PHE A 105 -14.74 -17.12 -3.79
CA PHE A 105 -15.47 -16.15 -2.99
C PHE A 105 -16.52 -15.40 -3.82
N LEU A 106 -16.12 -14.84 -4.97
CA LEU A 106 -16.98 -13.98 -5.79
C LEU A 106 -18.15 -14.75 -6.42
N GLU A 107 -17.94 -15.99 -6.87
CA GLU A 107 -19.02 -16.85 -7.42
C GLU A 107 -20.10 -17.19 -6.38
N ASN A 108 -19.76 -17.17 -5.09
CA ASN A 108 -20.66 -17.56 -4.00
C ASN A 108 -21.14 -16.35 -3.18
N CYS A 109 -20.74 -15.12 -3.54
CA CYS A 109 -21.17 -13.90 -2.87
C CYS A 109 -22.30 -13.23 -3.66
N THR A 110 -23.50 -13.18 -3.06
CA THR A 110 -24.68 -12.55 -3.68
C THR A 110 -24.85 -11.08 -3.29
N LYS A 111 -23.94 -10.53 -2.48
CA LYS A 111 -23.95 -9.12 -2.09
C LYS A 111 -23.18 -8.30 -3.13
N PRO A 112 -23.57 -7.04 -3.39
CA PRO A 112 -22.75 -6.07 -4.12
C PRO A 112 -21.30 -6.07 -3.61
N VAL A 113 -20.31 -6.15 -4.51
CA VAL A 113 -18.88 -6.18 -4.16
C VAL A 113 -18.15 -4.99 -4.76
N VAL A 114 -17.48 -4.20 -3.93
CA VAL A 114 -16.47 -3.22 -4.36
C VAL A 114 -15.09 -3.79 -4.07
N THR A 115 -14.33 -4.07 -5.13
CA THR A 115 -13.00 -4.70 -5.03
C THR A 115 -11.91 -3.66 -5.25
N THR A 116 -11.02 -3.52 -4.26
CA THR A 116 -9.81 -2.70 -4.36
C THR A 116 -8.63 -3.57 -4.76
N LEU A 117 -8.01 -3.29 -5.91
CA LEU A 117 -6.83 -4.01 -6.40
C LEU A 117 -5.56 -3.32 -5.89
N HIS A 118 -4.80 -3.99 -5.01
CA HIS A 118 -3.52 -3.47 -4.49
C HIS A 118 -2.33 -3.72 -5.42
N THR A 119 -2.49 -4.67 -6.35
CA THR A 119 -1.48 -5.04 -7.34
C THR A 119 -2.13 -5.07 -8.72
N VAL A 120 -1.56 -4.32 -9.66
CA VAL A 120 -1.91 -4.32 -11.09
C VAL A 120 -0.59 -4.28 -11.85
N ALA A 121 -0.16 -5.41 -12.38
CA ALA A 121 1.14 -5.55 -13.03
C ALA A 121 1.05 -5.10 -14.49
N PRO A 122 2.05 -4.40 -15.05
CA PRO A 122 2.06 -4.04 -16.46
C PRO A 122 2.32 -5.23 -17.40
N LYS A 123 2.84 -6.33 -16.86
CA LYS A 123 3.07 -7.60 -17.57
C LYS A 123 2.60 -8.75 -16.67
N PRO A 124 1.28 -8.95 -16.55
CA PRO A 124 0.77 -10.03 -15.72
C PRO A 124 1.07 -11.39 -16.35
N GLU A 125 1.34 -12.37 -15.49
CA GLU A 125 1.24 -13.78 -15.89
C GLU A 125 -0.22 -14.10 -16.31
N PRO A 126 -0.45 -15.11 -17.17
CA PRO A 126 -1.80 -15.44 -17.65
C PRO A 126 -2.83 -15.63 -16.54
N TRP A 127 -2.47 -16.36 -15.48
CA TRP A 127 -3.35 -16.58 -14.32
C TRP A 127 -3.73 -15.26 -13.62
N ALA A 128 -2.76 -14.36 -13.44
CA ALA A 128 -2.98 -13.08 -12.75
C ALA A 128 -3.85 -12.14 -13.59
N LEU A 129 -3.71 -12.22 -14.93
CA LEU A 129 -4.57 -11.51 -15.87
C LEU A 129 -6.01 -12.01 -15.78
N GLU A 130 -6.21 -13.32 -15.75
CA GLU A 130 -7.53 -13.94 -15.64
C GLU A 130 -8.20 -13.64 -14.29
N THR A 131 -7.47 -13.74 -13.17
CA THR A 131 -7.98 -13.39 -11.83
C THR A 131 -8.47 -11.93 -11.78
N VAL A 132 -7.71 -10.98 -12.33
CA VAL A 132 -8.10 -9.56 -12.34
C VAL A 132 -9.30 -9.30 -13.26
N ARG A 133 -9.36 -9.94 -14.43
CA ARG A 133 -10.55 -9.86 -15.32
C ARG A 133 -11.79 -10.39 -14.62
N PHE A 134 -11.68 -11.59 -14.05
CA PHE A 134 -12.77 -12.23 -13.33
C PHE A 134 -13.28 -11.36 -12.19
N ALA A 135 -12.36 -10.82 -11.37
CA ALA A 135 -12.71 -9.89 -10.31
C ALA A 135 -13.45 -8.64 -10.82
N SER A 136 -13.06 -8.14 -12.00
CA SER A 136 -13.66 -6.96 -12.62
C SER A 136 -15.06 -7.22 -13.17
N GLU A 137 -15.33 -8.45 -13.63
CA GLU A 137 -16.64 -8.89 -14.10
C GLU A 137 -17.61 -9.20 -12.94
N HIS A 138 -17.08 -9.65 -11.80
CA HIS A 138 -17.87 -10.09 -10.64
C HIS A 138 -17.89 -9.07 -9.48
N SER A 139 -17.41 -7.85 -9.73
CA SER A 139 -17.49 -6.74 -8.77
C SER A 139 -18.33 -5.62 -9.36
N GLU A 140 -19.23 -5.06 -8.54
CA GLU A 140 -20.01 -3.88 -8.86
C GLU A 140 -19.14 -2.65 -9.12
N GLN A 141 -17.95 -2.57 -8.54
CA GLN A 141 -16.97 -1.58 -8.92
C GLN A 141 -15.55 -2.03 -8.57
N ILE A 142 -14.61 -1.77 -9.48
CA ILE A 142 -13.17 -1.87 -9.21
C ILE A 142 -12.62 -0.53 -8.75
N VAL A 143 -11.85 -0.56 -7.68
CA VAL A 143 -11.08 0.56 -7.16
C VAL A 143 -9.58 0.29 -7.36
N VAL A 144 -8.87 1.30 -7.86
CA VAL A 144 -7.39 1.30 -7.94
C VAL A 144 -6.83 2.59 -7.35
N MET A 145 -5.57 2.58 -6.96
CA MET A 145 -4.96 3.69 -6.20
C MET A 145 -4.13 4.67 -7.03
N GLY A 146 -4.22 4.57 -8.36
CA GLY A 146 -3.56 5.48 -9.27
C GLY A 146 -4.10 5.38 -10.70
N THR A 147 -3.96 6.46 -11.44
CA THR A 147 -4.37 6.57 -12.85
C THR A 147 -3.57 5.61 -13.73
N THR A 148 -2.32 5.31 -13.38
CA THR A 148 -1.52 4.31 -14.07
C THR A 148 -2.12 2.91 -13.95
N ALA A 149 -2.59 2.51 -12.76
CA ALA A 149 -3.32 1.24 -12.59
C ALA A 149 -4.60 1.21 -13.42
N ALA A 150 -5.35 2.33 -13.45
CA ALA A 150 -6.57 2.43 -14.26
C ALA A 150 -6.29 2.26 -15.76
N ARG A 151 -5.23 2.88 -16.27
CA ARG A 151 -4.77 2.70 -17.66
C ARG A 151 -4.36 1.27 -17.94
N LEU A 152 -3.60 0.64 -17.05
CA LEU A 152 -3.20 -0.76 -17.20
C LEU A 152 -4.42 -1.69 -17.25
N LEU A 153 -5.44 -1.50 -16.40
CA LEU A 153 -6.65 -2.31 -16.44
C LEU A 153 -7.36 -2.25 -17.80
N ARG A 154 -7.40 -1.07 -18.42
CA ARG A 154 -7.94 -0.91 -19.78
C ARG A 154 -7.03 -1.52 -20.84
N ASP A 155 -5.76 -1.12 -20.87
CA ASP A 155 -4.86 -1.35 -22.00
C ASP A 155 -4.23 -2.76 -21.99
N VAL A 156 -3.97 -3.32 -20.81
CA VAL A 156 -3.32 -4.63 -20.63
C VAL A 156 -4.34 -5.70 -20.25
N TYR A 157 -5.23 -5.39 -19.32
CA TYR A 157 -6.21 -6.37 -18.85
C TYR A 157 -7.50 -6.35 -19.67
N GLY A 158 -7.74 -5.37 -20.55
CA GLY A 158 -8.96 -5.33 -21.36
C GLY A 158 -10.25 -5.22 -20.55
N VAL A 159 -10.18 -4.65 -19.33
CA VAL A 159 -11.35 -4.45 -18.48
C VAL A 159 -12.25 -3.39 -19.12
N SER A 160 -13.49 -3.76 -19.41
CA SER A 160 -14.46 -2.93 -20.12
C SER A 160 -15.00 -1.77 -19.28
N ARG A 161 -15.27 -2.03 -18.00
CA ARG A 161 -15.76 -1.01 -17.06
C ARG A 161 -14.60 -0.19 -16.48
N PRO A 162 -14.61 1.14 -16.60
CA PRO A 162 -13.59 1.98 -16.00
C PRO A 162 -13.53 1.79 -14.47
N PRO A 163 -12.34 1.58 -13.89
CA PRO A 163 -12.17 1.55 -12.44
C PRO A 163 -12.30 2.97 -11.86
N VAL A 164 -12.71 3.06 -10.59
CA VAL A 164 -12.68 4.32 -9.84
C VAL A 164 -11.29 4.47 -9.22
N VAL A 165 -10.66 5.62 -9.43
CA VAL A 165 -9.38 5.93 -8.79
C VAL A 165 -9.64 6.53 -7.42
N ILE A 166 -9.18 5.84 -6.37
CA ILE A 166 -9.13 6.33 -4.99
C ILE A 166 -7.73 6.06 -4.46
N GLU A 167 -6.96 7.14 -4.27
CA GLU A 167 -5.57 7.10 -3.85
C GLU A 167 -5.39 6.36 -2.52
N HIS A 168 -4.18 5.86 -2.30
CA HIS A 168 -3.83 5.23 -1.04
C HIS A 168 -4.02 6.21 0.12
N GLY A 169 -4.76 5.81 1.16
CA GLY A 169 -5.01 6.66 2.31
C GLY A 169 -3.80 6.84 3.24
N MET A 170 -3.75 7.98 3.92
CA MET A 170 -2.70 8.29 4.89
C MET A 170 -3.27 9.04 6.11
N PRO A 171 -2.62 9.00 7.29
CA PRO A 171 -3.09 9.70 8.48
C PRO A 171 -3.18 11.20 8.22
N ALA A 172 -4.18 11.89 8.76
CA ALA A 172 -4.21 13.35 8.63
C ALA A 172 -2.98 13.96 9.35
N ILE A 173 -2.04 14.52 8.59
CA ILE A 173 -0.79 15.06 9.11
C ILE A 173 -0.75 16.58 8.90
N GLU A 174 -0.43 17.30 9.96
CA GLU A 174 0.01 18.69 9.85
C GLU A 174 1.54 18.74 9.73
N PRO A 175 2.11 19.30 8.66
CA PRO A 175 3.54 19.28 8.39
C PRO A 175 4.30 20.34 9.23
N ARG A 176 4.28 20.18 10.56
CA ARG A 176 4.85 21.12 11.52
C ARG A 176 5.66 20.41 12.61
N GLY A 177 6.49 21.18 13.32
CA GLY A 177 7.17 20.69 14.52
C GLY A 177 8.46 19.89 14.29
N ARG A 178 9.06 19.93 13.08
CA ARG A 178 10.31 19.22 12.76
C ARG A 178 11.39 19.37 13.84
N HIS A 179 11.72 20.59 14.25
CA HIS A 179 12.75 20.82 15.28
C HIS A 179 12.41 20.18 16.63
N ARG A 180 11.13 20.21 17.04
CA ARG A 180 10.68 19.57 18.29
C ARG A 180 10.82 18.05 18.19
N LEU A 181 10.40 17.46 17.08
CA LEU A 181 10.46 16.01 16.86
C LEU A 181 11.90 15.52 16.75
N LYS A 182 12.78 16.26 16.06
CA LYS A 182 14.20 15.93 16.04
C LYS A 182 14.83 15.95 17.44
N ARG A 183 14.49 16.94 18.30
CA ARG A 183 14.93 16.95 19.71
C ARG A 183 14.43 15.73 20.48
N GLN A 184 13.16 15.36 20.31
CA GLN A 184 12.58 14.16 20.95
C GLN A 184 13.30 12.87 20.52
N LEU A 185 13.79 12.83 19.29
CA LEU A 185 14.56 11.71 18.74
C LEU A 185 16.08 11.80 19.01
N GLY A 186 16.55 12.88 19.65
CA GLY A 186 17.98 13.13 19.92
C GLY A 186 18.82 13.37 18.67
N VAL A 187 18.24 14.01 17.65
CA VAL A 187 18.87 14.27 16.34
C VAL A 187 18.60 15.70 15.83
N GLU A 188 18.32 16.65 16.73
CA GLU A 188 18.02 18.07 16.46
C GLU A 188 19.03 18.76 15.55
N ASP A 189 20.25 18.28 15.64
CA ASP A 189 21.45 18.83 15.08
C ASP A 189 21.80 18.23 13.70
N ARG A 190 21.04 17.23 13.27
CA ARG A 190 21.39 16.39 12.12
C ARG A 190 20.44 16.64 10.95
N PRO A 191 20.94 16.83 9.72
CA PRO A 191 20.15 16.61 8.52
C PRO A 191 19.72 15.14 8.46
N ILE A 192 18.42 14.88 8.35
CA ILE A 192 17.85 13.54 8.38
C ILE A 192 17.43 13.12 6.97
N VAL A 193 18.11 12.11 6.45
CA VAL A 193 17.66 11.32 5.31
C VAL A 193 16.94 10.10 5.87
N SER A 194 15.79 9.70 5.35
CA SER A 194 15.13 8.50 5.85
C SER A 194 14.45 7.68 4.78
N THR A 195 14.39 6.37 5.03
CA THR A 195 13.51 5.43 4.36
C THR A 195 12.67 4.75 5.42
N PHE A 196 11.38 4.60 5.15
CA PHE A 196 10.43 3.93 6.03
C PHE A 196 9.81 2.71 5.33
N GLY A 197 9.53 1.67 6.10
CA GLY A 197 8.79 0.49 5.67
C GLY A 197 9.50 -0.81 6.04
N LEU A 198 8.96 -1.94 5.59
CA LEU A 198 9.60 -3.23 5.78
C LEU A 198 10.93 -3.29 5.03
N VAL A 199 11.98 -3.72 5.71
CA VAL A 199 13.31 -3.93 5.14
C VAL A 199 13.28 -5.20 4.31
N ASP A 200 13.59 -5.04 3.03
CA ASP A 200 13.49 -6.06 1.98
C ASP A 200 14.45 -5.71 0.83
N PRO A 201 15.15 -6.67 0.20
CA PRO A 201 16.08 -6.43 -0.91
C PRO A 201 15.48 -5.60 -2.06
N ARG A 202 14.19 -5.74 -2.34
CA ARG A 202 13.50 -4.96 -3.38
C ARG A 202 13.45 -3.47 -3.07
N LYS A 203 13.73 -3.06 -1.83
CA LYS A 203 13.73 -1.67 -1.39
C LYS A 203 15.02 -0.94 -1.75
N GLY A 204 16.10 -1.62 -2.12
CA GLY A 204 17.33 -1.01 -2.62
C GLY A 204 18.04 -0.10 -1.61
N LEU A 205 17.95 -0.42 -0.31
CA LEU A 205 18.48 0.42 0.77
C LEU A 205 20.01 0.59 0.71
N GLU A 206 20.70 -0.39 0.10
CA GLU A 206 22.14 -0.38 -0.14
C GLU A 206 22.58 0.85 -0.94
N TYR A 207 21.79 1.30 -1.92
CA TYR A 207 22.15 2.43 -2.77
C TYR A 207 22.12 3.77 -2.01
N VAL A 208 21.31 3.87 -0.95
CA VAL A 208 21.33 5.06 -0.07
C VAL A 208 22.53 5.00 0.86
N ILE A 209 22.88 3.82 1.38
CA ILE A 209 24.08 3.62 2.22
C ILE A 209 25.34 3.93 1.40
N GLU A 210 25.41 3.49 0.15
CA GLU A 210 26.51 3.78 -0.78
C GLU A 210 26.57 5.27 -1.17
N ALA A 211 25.45 5.99 -1.14
CA ALA A 211 25.38 7.43 -1.39
C ALA A 211 25.88 8.27 -0.20
N MET A 212 25.82 7.72 1.02
CA MET A 212 26.11 8.48 2.25
C MET A 212 27.53 9.05 2.33
N PRO A 213 28.63 8.42 1.86
CA PRO A 213 29.96 9.02 1.91
C PRO A 213 30.02 10.39 1.22
N GLU A 214 29.39 10.55 0.05
CA GLU A 214 29.33 11.84 -0.65
C GLU A 214 28.41 12.84 0.07
N ILE A 215 27.28 12.38 0.62
CA ILE A 215 26.38 13.23 1.40
C ILE A 215 27.09 13.76 2.66
N VAL A 216 27.81 12.90 3.37
CA VAL A 216 28.55 13.26 4.60
C VAL A 216 29.70 14.22 4.28
N ALA A 217 30.37 14.08 3.14
CA ALA A 217 31.42 15.00 2.72
C ALA A 217 30.92 16.46 2.61
N ARG A 218 29.66 16.67 2.19
CA ARG A 218 29.03 18.01 2.11
C ARG A 218 28.25 18.39 3.36
N HIS A 219 27.70 17.40 4.07
CA HIS A 219 26.89 17.58 5.27
C HIS A 219 27.42 16.67 6.39
N PRO A 220 28.50 17.07 7.11
CA PRO A 220 29.21 16.21 8.06
C PRO A 220 28.40 15.69 9.24
N ARG A 221 27.17 16.17 9.46
CA ARG A 221 26.27 15.65 10.50
C ARG A 221 25.08 14.87 9.96
N ALA A 222 24.99 14.65 8.63
CA ALA A 222 23.88 13.93 8.01
C ALA A 222 23.71 12.54 8.65
N LEU A 223 22.45 12.12 8.79
CA LEU A 223 22.07 10.81 9.32
C LEU A 223 21.07 10.17 8.37
N TYR A 224 21.36 8.97 7.93
CA TYR A 224 20.39 8.11 7.29
C TYR A 224 19.69 7.22 8.31
N LEU A 225 18.37 7.34 8.40
CA LEU A 225 17.51 6.51 9.22
C LEU A 225 16.83 5.44 8.36
N VAL A 226 17.13 4.17 8.63
CA VAL A 226 16.38 3.04 8.10
C VAL A 226 15.33 2.64 9.12
N VAL A 227 14.08 3.03 8.89
CA VAL A 227 12.99 2.90 9.86
C VAL A 227 12.06 1.75 9.48
N GLY A 228 12.16 0.64 10.24
CA GLY A 228 11.27 -0.51 10.10
C GLY A 228 11.97 -1.86 10.29
N GLN A 229 11.14 -2.88 10.52
CA GLN A 229 11.57 -4.27 10.68
C GLN A 229 11.74 -4.98 9.35
N THR A 230 12.43 -6.11 9.36
CA THR A 230 12.58 -6.96 8.19
C THR A 230 11.21 -7.55 7.84
N HIS A 231 10.93 -7.68 6.54
CA HIS A 231 9.64 -8.21 6.09
C HIS A 231 9.38 -9.56 6.75
N PRO A 232 8.20 -9.81 7.37
CA PRO A 232 7.97 -11.03 8.17
C PRO A 232 8.25 -12.33 7.40
N GLU A 233 7.80 -12.43 6.15
CA GLU A 233 8.06 -13.62 5.31
C GLU A 233 9.54 -13.78 4.93
N LEU A 234 10.26 -12.67 4.75
CA LEU A 234 11.71 -12.71 4.51
C LEU A 234 12.43 -13.15 5.80
N GLN A 235 12.01 -12.63 6.94
CA GLN A 235 12.56 -12.98 8.25
C GLN A 235 12.34 -14.47 8.57
N LYS A 236 11.18 -15.04 8.22
CA LYS A 236 10.90 -16.47 8.36
C LYS A 236 11.84 -17.33 7.50
N ARG A 237 12.12 -16.91 6.26
CA ARG A 237 12.92 -17.68 5.29
C ARG A 237 14.44 -17.51 5.44
N GLU A 238 14.88 -16.30 5.73
CA GLU A 238 16.28 -15.88 5.64
C GLU A 238 16.79 -15.15 6.90
N GLY A 239 15.94 -15.00 7.93
CA GLY A 239 16.28 -14.23 9.12
C GLY A 239 16.57 -12.76 8.83
N GLU A 240 17.59 -12.21 9.47
CA GLU A 240 18.02 -10.81 9.30
C GLU A 240 19.16 -10.66 8.28
N ALA A 241 19.37 -11.63 7.39
CA ALA A 241 20.53 -11.68 6.49
C ALA A 241 20.73 -10.37 5.70
N TYR A 242 19.66 -9.86 5.07
CA TYR A 242 19.72 -8.61 4.31
C TYR A 242 20.01 -7.39 5.20
N ARG A 243 19.35 -7.24 6.35
CA ARG A 243 19.66 -6.13 7.28
C ARG A 243 21.11 -6.20 7.75
N ASN A 244 21.59 -7.38 8.10
CA ASN A 244 22.95 -7.59 8.58
C ASN A 244 23.97 -7.24 7.49
N SER A 245 23.67 -7.52 6.21
CA SER A 245 24.53 -7.10 5.09
C SER A 245 24.57 -5.58 4.95
N LEU A 246 23.45 -4.88 5.13
CA LEU A 246 23.40 -3.40 5.14
C LEU A 246 24.21 -2.80 6.30
N ILE A 247 24.11 -3.39 7.50
CA ILE A 247 24.91 -2.98 8.68
C ILE A 247 26.40 -3.19 8.41
N ALA A 248 26.78 -4.35 7.88
CA ALA A 248 28.16 -4.65 7.52
C ALA A 248 28.70 -3.69 6.44
N SER A 249 27.89 -3.37 5.43
CA SER A 249 28.26 -2.39 4.40
C SER A 249 28.47 -1.00 5.00
N SER A 250 27.56 -0.56 5.87
CA SER A 250 27.68 0.73 6.59
C SER A 250 28.96 0.79 7.42
N ALA A 251 29.33 -0.29 8.11
CA ALA A 251 30.56 -0.36 8.88
C ALA A 251 31.81 -0.33 8.00
N ARG A 252 31.81 -1.05 6.87
CA ARG A 252 32.92 -1.08 5.91
C ARG A 252 33.17 0.29 5.27
N LEU A 253 32.12 1.08 5.06
CA LEU A 253 32.19 2.44 4.52
C LEU A 253 32.51 3.49 5.59
N GLY A 254 32.71 3.11 6.86
CA GLY A 254 33.00 4.05 7.95
C GLY A 254 31.79 4.89 8.38
N LEU A 255 30.57 4.44 8.10
CA LEU A 255 29.32 5.22 8.29
C LEU A 255 28.59 4.90 9.61
N ARG A 256 29.27 4.35 10.63
CA ARG A 256 28.63 3.90 11.87
C ARG A 256 27.84 5.01 12.57
N ASP A 257 28.35 6.25 12.55
CA ASP A 257 27.66 7.40 13.13
C ASP A 257 26.65 8.04 12.18
N HIS A 258 26.63 7.64 10.90
CA HIS A 258 25.85 8.24 9.82
C HIS A 258 24.69 7.37 9.31
N VAL A 259 24.60 6.12 9.74
CA VAL A 259 23.49 5.21 9.41
C VAL A 259 22.95 4.59 10.69
N LYS A 260 21.64 4.76 10.95
CA LYS A 260 20.97 4.17 12.12
C LYS A 260 19.77 3.36 11.67
N PHE A 261 19.71 2.12 12.14
CA PHE A 261 18.60 1.21 11.92
C PHE A 261 17.64 1.28 13.11
N VAL A 262 16.39 1.68 12.87
CA VAL A 262 15.30 1.63 13.85
C VAL A 262 14.53 0.34 13.61
N ASN A 263 14.98 -0.76 14.23
CA ASN A 263 14.44 -2.11 14.02
C ASN A 263 13.21 -2.39 14.90
N GLN A 264 12.18 -1.57 14.77
CA GLN A 264 10.96 -1.64 15.58
C GLN A 264 9.71 -1.64 14.69
N TYR A 265 8.69 -2.37 15.11
CA TYR A 265 7.36 -2.26 14.52
C TYR A 265 6.67 -1.06 15.14
N LEU A 266 6.80 0.09 14.48
CA LEU A 266 6.31 1.36 14.96
C LEU A 266 4.79 1.45 14.85
N THR A 267 4.18 2.11 15.81
CA THR A 267 2.80 2.60 15.73
C THR A 267 2.69 3.67 14.64
N GLN A 268 1.48 3.89 14.11
CA GLN A 268 1.23 4.92 13.10
C GLN A 268 1.70 6.31 13.55
N ARG A 269 1.52 6.65 14.84
CA ARG A 269 1.99 7.90 15.43
C ARG A 269 3.52 8.03 15.38
N GLU A 270 4.24 6.99 15.78
CA GLU A 270 5.70 6.99 15.75
C GLU A 270 6.23 7.11 14.31
N VAL A 271 5.59 6.44 13.35
CA VAL A 271 5.92 6.60 11.92
C VAL A 271 5.78 8.06 11.48
N VAL A 272 4.68 8.71 11.84
CA VAL A 272 4.45 10.14 11.55
C VAL A 272 5.52 11.01 12.22
N ASP A 273 5.90 10.72 13.46
CA ASP A 273 6.94 11.47 14.18
C ASP A 273 8.31 11.38 13.47
N TYR A 274 8.72 10.18 13.01
CA TYR A 274 9.93 10.00 12.21
C TYR A 274 9.85 10.70 10.85
N LEU A 275 8.71 10.62 10.15
CA LEU A 275 8.50 11.31 8.89
C LEU A 275 8.57 12.83 9.06
N LEU A 276 7.94 13.39 10.09
CA LEU A 276 7.97 14.82 10.33
C LEU A 276 9.37 15.33 10.74
N ALA A 277 10.19 14.49 11.39
CA ALA A 277 11.59 14.76 11.67
C ALA A 277 12.52 14.68 10.45
N THR A 278 12.08 14.03 9.37
CA THR A 278 12.85 13.83 8.13
C THR A 278 13.02 15.13 7.34
N ASP A 279 14.22 15.34 6.80
CA ASP A 279 14.53 16.43 5.86
C ASP A 279 14.40 15.98 4.41
N VAL A 280 14.89 14.78 4.07
CA VAL A 280 14.76 14.19 2.74
C VAL A 280 14.28 12.74 2.90
N TYR A 281 13.13 12.43 2.33
CA TYR A 281 12.60 11.08 2.30
C TYR A 281 13.05 10.38 1.01
N VAL A 282 13.58 9.16 1.12
CA VAL A 282 14.13 8.43 -0.03
C VAL A 282 13.38 7.11 -0.24
N THR A 283 12.97 6.83 -1.47
CA THR A 283 12.45 5.51 -1.88
C THR A 283 13.29 4.95 -3.04
N PRO A 284 14.39 4.22 -2.73
CA PRO A 284 15.34 3.73 -3.74
C PRO A 284 14.91 2.37 -4.32
N TYR A 285 13.60 2.18 -4.47
CA TYR A 285 13.00 0.87 -4.73
C TYR A 285 13.42 0.33 -6.09
N LEU A 286 13.64 -0.98 -6.18
CA LEU A 286 14.20 -1.62 -7.36
C LEU A 286 13.15 -2.23 -8.28
N ASP A 287 11.92 -2.42 -7.80
CA ASP A 287 10.83 -2.91 -8.63
C ASP A 287 10.20 -1.74 -9.41
N PRO A 288 10.42 -1.64 -10.73
CA PRO A 288 9.83 -0.57 -11.53
C PRO A 288 8.30 -0.68 -11.59
N ASN A 289 7.74 -1.87 -11.36
CA ASN A 289 6.32 -2.16 -11.54
C ASN A 289 5.49 -1.91 -10.28
N GLN A 290 6.09 -1.42 -9.19
CA GLN A 290 5.35 -1.16 -7.96
C GLN A 290 4.26 -0.09 -8.21
N ILE A 291 3.00 -0.56 -8.20
CA ILE A 291 1.85 0.25 -8.59
C ILE A 291 1.33 1.17 -7.48
N THR A 292 1.62 0.81 -6.21
CA THR A 292 1.21 1.56 -5.03
C THR A 292 2.29 1.49 -3.94
N SER A 293 2.53 2.59 -3.25
CA SER A 293 3.45 2.67 -2.10
C SER A 293 2.82 3.51 -0.99
N GLY A 294 2.34 2.86 0.07
CA GLY A 294 1.78 3.54 1.23
C GLY A 294 2.79 4.43 1.96
N THR A 295 4.07 4.04 1.98
CA THR A 295 5.12 4.84 2.62
C THR A 295 5.41 6.14 1.86
N LEU A 296 5.32 6.10 0.52
CA LEU A 296 5.41 7.29 -0.31
C LEU A 296 4.18 8.20 -0.14
N ALA A 297 2.97 7.62 -0.05
CA ALA A 297 1.74 8.37 0.24
C ALA A 297 1.84 9.11 1.59
N TYR A 298 2.38 8.46 2.62
CA TYR A 298 2.62 9.09 3.93
C TYR A 298 3.65 10.23 3.84
N ALA A 299 4.72 10.08 3.06
CA ALA A 299 5.73 11.12 2.89
C ALA A 299 5.19 12.36 2.15
N LEU A 300 4.35 12.15 1.12
CA LEU A 300 3.61 13.21 0.44
C LEU A 300 2.69 13.95 1.43
N GLY A 301 1.88 13.19 2.16
CA GLY A 301 0.96 13.73 3.17
C GLY A 301 1.65 14.46 4.32
N ALA A 302 2.88 14.08 4.64
CA ALA A 302 3.71 14.77 5.62
C ALA A 302 4.43 16.01 5.05
N GLY A 303 4.32 16.27 3.74
CA GLY A 303 5.00 17.36 3.05
C GLY A 303 6.51 17.23 3.12
N LYS A 304 7.07 16.07 2.76
CA LYS A 304 8.53 15.87 2.68
C LYS A 304 9.07 16.21 1.29
N ALA A 305 10.31 16.68 1.24
CA ALA A 305 11.09 16.64 0.02
C ALA A 305 11.46 15.17 -0.25
N ILE A 306 11.09 14.67 -1.42
CA ILE A 306 11.19 13.25 -1.76
C ILE A 306 12.19 13.04 -2.90
N VAL A 307 13.08 12.05 -2.73
CA VAL A 307 13.95 11.51 -3.78
C VAL A 307 13.55 10.04 -4.01
N SER A 308 13.27 9.64 -5.24
CA SER A 308 12.79 8.29 -5.52
C SER A 308 13.37 7.74 -6.81
N THR A 309 13.49 6.42 -6.91
CA THR A 309 13.57 5.78 -8.23
C THR A 309 12.24 5.89 -8.97
N PRO A 310 12.21 5.81 -10.32
CA PRO A 310 11.00 6.01 -11.11
C PRO A 310 10.18 4.72 -11.24
N TYR A 311 9.75 4.11 -10.13
CA TYR A 311 8.71 3.07 -10.18
C TYR A 311 7.34 3.69 -10.48
N LEU A 312 6.40 2.91 -11.03
CA LEU A 312 5.12 3.42 -11.58
C LEU A 312 4.41 4.42 -10.66
N HIS A 313 4.22 4.06 -9.38
CA HIS A 313 3.58 4.96 -8.43
C HIS A 313 4.37 6.27 -8.22
N ALA A 314 5.70 6.18 -8.05
CA ALA A 314 6.55 7.35 -7.84
C ALA A 314 6.54 8.30 -9.05
N GLN A 315 6.54 7.78 -10.27
CA GLN A 315 6.45 8.61 -11.48
C GLN A 315 5.15 9.43 -11.47
N GLU A 316 4.03 8.81 -11.14
CA GLU A 316 2.72 9.47 -11.13
C GLU A 316 2.60 10.52 -10.01
N VAL A 317 2.98 10.15 -8.78
CA VAL A 317 2.74 11.01 -7.61
C VAL A 317 3.81 12.08 -7.41
N LEU A 318 4.97 11.95 -8.05
CA LEU A 318 6.06 12.94 -7.98
C LEU A 318 6.17 13.83 -9.22
N ASP A 319 5.32 13.63 -10.23
CA ASP A 319 5.25 14.50 -11.42
C ASP A 319 4.97 15.98 -11.04
N HIS A 320 5.09 16.92 -11.98
CA HIS A 320 4.89 18.36 -11.72
C HIS A 320 5.78 18.91 -10.61
N GLY A 321 6.99 18.35 -10.46
CA GLY A 321 7.98 18.82 -9.49
C GLY A 321 7.59 18.59 -8.03
N ARG A 322 6.81 17.54 -7.74
CA ARG A 322 6.47 17.10 -6.37
C ARG A 322 7.58 16.28 -5.70
N GLY A 323 8.61 15.89 -6.47
CA GLY A 323 9.79 15.19 -5.97
C GLY A 323 10.92 15.18 -7.00
N ILE A 324 11.99 14.45 -6.70
CA ILE A 324 13.13 14.24 -7.60
C ILE A 324 13.20 12.75 -7.92
N LEU A 325 13.20 12.41 -9.22
CA LEU A 325 13.41 11.06 -9.70
C LEU A 325 14.89 10.83 -10.04
N VAL A 326 15.45 9.71 -9.59
CA VAL A 326 16.83 9.29 -9.84
C VAL A 326 16.86 7.90 -10.50
N PRO A 327 17.86 7.56 -11.32
CA PRO A 327 17.97 6.23 -11.91
C PRO A 327 17.99 5.10 -10.87
N PHE A 328 17.50 3.92 -11.26
CA PHE A 328 17.61 2.72 -10.43
C PHE A 328 19.08 2.35 -10.22
N ARG A 329 19.40 1.84 -9.03
CA ARG A 329 20.74 1.32 -8.69
C ARG A 329 21.87 2.34 -8.83
N ASP A 330 21.58 3.62 -8.63
CA ASP A 330 22.54 4.71 -8.82
C ASP A 330 22.73 5.51 -7.52
N ALA A 331 23.71 5.10 -6.72
CA ALA A 331 24.06 5.77 -5.47
C ALA A 331 24.56 7.21 -5.68
N ALA A 332 25.26 7.49 -6.79
CA ALA A 332 25.77 8.82 -7.09
C ALA A 332 24.62 9.80 -7.43
N ALA A 333 23.62 9.34 -8.19
CA ALA A 333 22.43 10.13 -8.45
C ALA A 333 21.61 10.39 -7.17
N VAL A 334 21.48 9.40 -6.28
CA VAL A 334 20.87 9.58 -4.94
C VAL A 334 21.64 10.64 -4.16
N ALA A 335 22.97 10.55 -4.09
CA ALA A 335 23.80 11.52 -3.37
C ALA A 335 23.65 12.94 -3.93
N SER A 336 23.71 13.09 -5.26
CA SER A 336 23.55 14.37 -5.95
C SER A 336 22.18 14.99 -5.65
N ALA A 337 21.10 14.21 -5.76
CA ALA A 337 19.74 14.68 -5.48
C ALA A 337 19.58 15.09 -4.01
N VAL A 338 20.02 14.26 -3.07
CA VAL A 338 19.94 14.57 -1.63
C VAL A 338 20.74 15.83 -1.29
N ASN A 339 21.96 15.96 -1.80
CA ASN A 339 22.79 17.14 -1.60
C ASN A 339 22.16 18.40 -2.19
N SER A 340 21.49 18.29 -3.35
CA SER A 340 20.78 19.43 -3.95
C SER A 340 19.63 19.94 -3.07
N VAL A 341 18.96 19.03 -2.34
CA VAL A 341 17.86 19.39 -1.42
C VAL A 341 18.40 19.90 -0.08
N LEU A 342 19.46 19.29 0.46
CA LEU A 342 20.05 19.71 1.73
C LEU A 342 20.85 21.01 1.61
N GLY A 343 21.42 21.30 0.44
CA GLY A 343 22.19 22.53 0.16
C GLY A 343 21.34 23.74 -0.23
N ASP A 344 20.07 23.55 -0.60
CA ASP A 344 19.17 24.63 -1.04
C ASP A 344 17.84 24.59 -0.27
N SER A 345 17.74 25.47 0.73
CA SER A 345 16.55 25.57 1.57
C SER A 345 15.29 26.04 0.82
N ALA A 346 15.44 26.84 -0.25
CA ALA A 346 14.32 27.33 -1.03
C ALA A 346 13.74 26.20 -1.89
N ARG A 347 14.62 25.47 -2.59
CA ARG A 347 14.24 24.28 -3.36
C ARG A 347 13.59 23.21 -2.49
N LYS A 348 14.18 22.93 -1.31
CA LYS A 348 13.57 22.00 -0.35
C LYS A 348 12.17 22.44 0.03
N ARG A 349 11.98 23.73 0.35
CA ARG A 349 10.68 24.26 0.75
C ARG A 349 9.64 24.15 -0.35
N GLU A 350 10.03 24.43 -1.60
CA GLU A 350 9.17 24.28 -2.78
C GLU A 350 8.69 22.83 -2.96
N LEU A 351 9.61 21.85 -2.88
CA LEU A 351 9.27 20.43 -2.95
C LEU A 351 8.31 20.01 -1.84
N GLU A 352 8.55 20.44 -0.60
CA GLU A 352 7.70 20.13 0.55
C GLU A 352 6.27 20.69 0.39
N ILE A 353 6.13 21.92 -0.13
CA ILE A 353 4.84 22.55 -0.38
C ILE A 353 4.06 21.77 -1.43
N ARG A 354 4.66 21.50 -2.60
CA ARG A 354 4.02 20.77 -3.69
C ARG A 354 3.62 19.35 -3.28
N ALA A 355 4.51 18.65 -2.57
CA ALA A 355 4.23 17.33 -2.03
C ALA A 355 3.01 17.34 -1.10
N TYR A 356 2.92 18.33 -0.19
CA TYR A 356 1.81 18.45 0.76
C TYR A 356 0.48 18.84 0.08
N GLU A 357 0.52 19.77 -0.86
CA GLU A 357 -0.66 20.21 -1.62
C GLU A 357 -1.34 19.06 -2.34
N TYR A 358 -0.54 18.15 -2.91
CA TYR A 358 -1.04 16.92 -3.52
C TYR A 358 -1.44 15.87 -2.47
N GLY A 359 -0.58 15.64 -1.48
CA GLY A 359 -0.76 14.56 -0.51
C GLY A 359 -1.93 14.76 0.45
N ARG A 360 -2.30 16.00 0.82
CA ARG A 360 -3.33 16.26 1.84
C ARG A 360 -4.71 15.69 1.49
N GLU A 361 -5.04 15.58 0.20
CA GLU A 361 -6.30 15.00 -0.28
C GLU A 361 -6.36 13.47 -0.10
N MET A 362 -5.22 12.83 0.16
CA MET A 362 -5.11 11.41 0.48
C MET A 362 -5.38 11.10 1.95
N ALA A 363 -5.68 12.11 2.78
CA ALA A 363 -5.91 11.87 4.19
C ALA A 363 -7.12 10.93 4.39
N TRP A 364 -7.01 10.01 5.35
CA TRP A 364 -8.05 9.02 5.64
C TRP A 364 -9.46 9.61 5.73
N PRO A 365 -9.74 10.76 6.37
CA PRO A 365 -11.08 11.36 6.35
C PRO A 365 -11.64 11.64 4.94
N ALA A 366 -10.80 12.06 3.99
CA ALA A 366 -11.21 12.30 2.61
C ALA A 366 -11.44 10.97 1.85
N ILE A 367 -10.52 10.01 2.01
CA ILE A 367 -10.64 8.68 1.42
C ILE A 367 -11.87 7.94 1.94
N GLY A 368 -12.13 7.99 3.25
CA GLY A 368 -13.31 7.39 3.88
C GLY A 368 -14.62 7.94 3.33
N ARG A 369 -14.70 9.26 3.09
CA ARG A 369 -15.87 9.88 2.44
C ARG A 369 -16.05 9.40 1.00
N ARG A 370 -14.97 9.29 0.23
CA ARG A 370 -15.02 8.84 -1.18
C ARG A 370 -15.42 7.38 -1.30
N VAL A 371 -14.86 6.50 -0.47
CA VAL A 371 -15.22 5.07 -0.45
C VAL A 371 -16.65 4.87 0.05
N LEU A 372 -17.09 5.62 1.07
CA LEU A 372 -18.48 5.60 1.53
C LEU A 372 -19.45 6.07 0.44
N ALA A 373 -19.14 7.16 -0.25
CA ALA A 373 -19.96 7.67 -1.35
C ALA A 373 -20.06 6.65 -2.49
N LEU A 374 -18.93 6.02 -2.87
CA LEU A 374 -18.92 4.96 -3.87
C LEU A 374 -19.79 3.76 -3.47
N MET A 375 -19.67 3.29 -2.23
CA MET A 375 -20.47 2.15 -1.76
C MET A 375 -21.97 2.47 -1.72
N ARG A 376 -22.35 3.71 -1.42
CA ARG A 376 -23.75 4.15 -1.49
C ARG A 376 -24.25 4.21 -2.93
N ASP A 377 -23.45 4.77 -3.83
CA ASP A 377 -23.77 4.83 -5.25
C ASP A 377 -23.99 3.44 -5.85
N VAL A 378 -23.14 2.47 -5.51
CA VAL A 378 -23.31 1.05 -5.90
C VAL A 378 -24.62 0.46 -5.37
N LEU A 379 -25.05 0.81 -4.16
CA LEU A 379 -26.31 0.32 -3.58
C LEU A 379 -27.55 0.99 -4.21
N ASP A 380 -27.44 2.27 -4.59
CA ASP A 380 -28.52 3.03 -5.22
C ASP A 380 -28.66 2.71 -6.71
N HIS A 381 -27.57 2.31 -7.37
CA HIS A 381 -27.49 1.96 -8.79
C HIS A 381 -26.82 0.59 -9.00
N PRO A 382 -27.45 -0.52 -8.56
CA PRO A 382 -26.90 -1.85 -8.79
C PRO A 382 -26.76 -2.09 -10.29
N VAL A 383 -25.63 -2.66 -10.73
CA VAL A 383 -25.51 -3.09 -12.12
C VAL A 383 -26.56 -4.15 -12.36
N ALA A 384 -27.40 -3.96 -13.37
CA ALA A 384 -28.36 -4.99 -13.76
C ALA A 384 -27.59 -6.30 -13.95
N ALA A 385 -27.95 -7.34 -13.19
CA ALA A 385 -27.44 -8.67 -13.42
C ALA A 385 -27.62 -8.97 -14.91
N GLN A 386 -26.56 -9.42 -15.58
CA GLN A 386 -26.71 -9.97 -16.92
C GLN A 386 -27.62 -11.20 -16.77
N GLU A 387 -28.93 -11.00 -16.94
CA GLU A 387 -29.85 -12.08 -17.26
C GLU A 387 -29.32 -12.64 -18.58
N GLU A 388 -28.60 -13.76 -18.50
CA GLU A 388 -28.37 -14.62 -19.64
C GLU A 388 -29.75 -14.90 -20.26
N LEU A 389 -29.99 -14.27 -21.40
CA LEU A 389 -30.99 -14.70 -22.36
C LEU A 389 -30.71 -16.15 -22.70
N LEU A 390 -31.34 -17.06 -21.96
CA LEU A 390 -31.58 -18.42 -22.43
C LEU A 390 -32.54 -18.28 -23.62
N GLU A 391 -31.99 -18.11 -24.81
CA GLU A 391 -32.71 -18.36 -26.05
C GLU A 391 -33.17 -19.82 -26.02
N GLU A 392 -34.46 -20.05 -25.82
CA GLU A 392 -35.07 -21.36 -26.05
C GLU A 392 -34.80 -21.79 -27.50
N PRO A 393 -34.32 -23.03 -27.73
CA PRO A 393 -34.10 -23.50 -29.09
C PRO A 393 -35.46 -23.63 -29.80
N THR A 394 -35.62 -22.85 -30.87
CA THR A 394 -36.75 -22.94 -31.80
C THR A 394 -36.98 -24.40 -32.22
N PRO A 395 -38.20 -24.95 -32.14
CA PRO A 395 -38.47 -26.30 -32.60
C PRO A 395 -38.32 -26.36 -34.12
N ILE A 396 -37.43 -27.22 -34.61
CA ILE A 396 -37.32 -27.53 -36.04
C ILE A 396 -38.58 -28.31 -36.43
N ALA A 397 -39.35 -27.75 -37.36
CA ALA A 397 -40.49 -28.37 -38.02
C ALA A 397 -40.06 -29.28 -39.19
#